data_AF-A0A0M4DBT7-F1
#
_entry.id   AF-A0A0M4DBT7-F1
#
_cell.length_a   1.000
_cell.length_b   1.000
_cell.length_c   1.000
_cell.angle_alpha   90.00
_cell.angle_beta   90.00
_cell.angle_gamma   90.00
#
_symmetry.space_group_name_H-M   'P 1'
#
loop_
_entity.id
_entity.type
_entity.pdbx_description
1 polymer ?
#
loop_
_entity_poly.entity_id
_entity_poly.type
_entity_poly.pdbx_seq_one_letter_code
_entity_poly.pdbx_strand_id
1 'polypeptide(L)'
;MANGTCIIIGLGNIGLQLIKMLSRDFALVCIDGNQKTLDTALELRGDSLTVIQGDATSRLVLERAGVAEADTVLITTTTEAVNIEVARILHEHFQVPRVVSIGITQKGIEQLESLGVEVESIFTVSATGLRNRMEHKTKAVHGIGLGKGEILEVEVHPHSRLANKPLAALHPKSWHVGIVYREGNILIPGGDTILRPKDKVVILGDPKVLRTVTDLLTFRFTLFPLEYGDTLVALFTNGEEEFFLEEIAYLLSVFPLKNAMFLLPPDSDALAERLRNLEETRTLQGLHIEEIPAGPVIETLRVIQQSLGRRVAIIVLPKEATVRTSWGGLKNPRGKRFLRNLSDAFGCPVLLAGGSFPYARVAVPCIDRDSLQHALETTLEMSSAISYQIETLFVGLSRYIGSEDEASALDEMKKTVSDLSLVYKTSIRNSELQGNPIKELTEALVEHNLMVNDIGSWRTGTWLASLLQPDVAWETVRRTPLSTLLIPPMEIIA
;
A
#
# COMPACT_ATOMS: atom_id res chain seq x y z
N MET A 1 -27.93 26.64 -1.87
CA MET A 1 -29.21 25.93 -2.03
C MET A 1 -30.07 26.04 -0.76
N ALA A 2 -30.18 27.22 -0.15
CA ALA A 2 -30.71 27.34 1.23
C ALA A 2 -32.21 27.70 1.34
N ASN A 3 -32.96 27.77 0.24
CA ASN A 3 -34.35 28.26 0.23
C ASN A 3 -35.36 27.30 -0.44
N GLY A 4 -35.03 26.02 -0.64
CA GLY A 4 -35.92 25.09 -1.35
C GLY A 4 -36.84 24.26 -0.43
N THR A 5 -38.03 23.91 -0.92
CA THR A 5 -39.00 23.03 -0.24
C THR A 5 -38.68 21.57 -0.53
N CYS A 6 -38.45 20.78 0.52
CA CYS A 6 -38.18 19.35 0.42
C CYS A 6 -39.31 18.55 1.05
N ILE A 7 -39.82 17.56 0.33
CA ILE A 7 -40.89 16.67 0.78
C ILE A 7 -40.31 15.30 1.09
N ILE A 8 -40.62 14.75 2.26
CA ILE A 8 -40.22 13.38 2.66
C ILE A 8 -41.47 12.50 2.74
N ILE A 9 -41.45 11.39 2.02
CA ILE A 9 -42.55 10.43 1.93
C ILE A 9 -42.15 9.13 2.64
N GLY A 10 -42.86 8.79 3.71
CA GLY A 10 -42.59 7.64 4.55
C GLY A 10 -41.58 7.92 5.65
N LEU A 11 -42.07 8.08 6.88
CA LEU A 11 -41.28 8.39 8.07
C LEU A 11 -40.92 7.13 8.86
N GLY A 12 -40.51 6.07 8.16
CA GLY A 12 -39.90 4.91 8.80
C GLY A 12 -38.52 5.21 9.40
N ASN A 13 -37.71 4.17 9.59
CA ASN A 13 -36.37 4.30 10.16
C ASN A 13 -35.49 5.32 9.39
N ILE A 14 -35.57 5.33 8.07
CA ILE A 14 -34.76 6.24 7.23
C ILE A 14 -35.30 7.67 7.30
N GLY A 15 -36.60 7.87 7.08
CA GLY A 15 -37.21 9.21 7.09
C GLY A 15 -37.02 9.95 8.41
N LEU A 16 -37.21 9.28 9.55
CA LEU A 16 -36.98 9.91 10.87
C LEU A 16 -35.51 10.25 11.13
N GLN A 17 -34.56 9.42 10.67
CA GLN A 17 -33.13 9.74 10.79
C GLN A 17 -32.76 10.92 9.88
N LEU A 18 -33.33 10.98 8.68
CA LEU A 18 -33.12 12.08 7.76
C LEU A 18 -33.58 13.41 8.37
N ILE A 19 -34.75 13.46 9.00
CA ILE A 19 -35.25 14.65 9.71
C ILE A 19 -34.25 15.14 10.76
N LYS A 20 -33.59 14.24 11.49
CA LYS A 20 -32.57 14.60 12.51
C LYS A 20 -31.28 15.16 11.90
N MET A 21 -30.93 14.71 10.69
CA MET A 21 -29.66 15.05 10.04
C MET A 21 -29.75 16.31 9.17
N LEU A 22 -30.93 16.63 8.65
CA LEU A 22 -31.11 17.82 7.81
C LEU A 22 -31.02 19.11 8.63
N SER A 23 -30.41 20.15 8.06
CA SER A 23 -30.37 21.48 8.67
C SER A 23 -31.80 21.99 8.93
N ARG A 24 -31.97 22.77 10.00
CA ARG A 24 -33.26 23.40 10.34
C ARG A 24 -33.72 24.43 9.31
N ASP A 25 -32.80 24.93 8.48
CA ASP A 25 -33.09 25.93 7.44
C ASP A 25 -33.91 25.35 6.26
N PHE A 26 -33.96 24.02 6.10
CA PHE A 26 -34.81 23.40 5.08
C PHE A 26 -36.29 23.56 5.44
N ALA A 27 -37.11 24.02 4.50
CA ALA A 27 -38.56 23.91 4.59
C ALA A 27 -38.96 22.45 4.31
N LEU A 28 -39.43 21.74 5.33
CA LEU A 28 -39.76 20.32 5.24
C LEU A 28 -41.27 20.09 5.32
N VAL A 29 -41.78 19.29 4.38
CA VAL A 29 -43.11 18.68 4.45
C VAL A 29 -42.94 17.18 4.52
N CYS A 30 -43.61 16.51 5.45
CA CYS A 30 -43.52 15.07 5.61
C CYS A 30 -44.87 14.39 5.45
N ILE A 31 -44.91 13.26 4.74
CA ILE A 31 -46.11 12.45 4.51
C ILE A 31 -45.92 11.07 5.14
N ASP A 32 -46.83 10.64 6.00
CA ASP A 32 -46.88 9.28 6.53
C ASP A 32 -48.32 8.84 6.82
N GLY A 33 -48.61 7.54 6.73
CA GLY A 33 -49.94 7.02 7.04
C GLY A 33 -50.23 6.92 8.54
N ASN A 34 -49.19 6.85 9.38
CA ASN A 34 -49.30 6.61 10.81
C ASN A 34 -49.12 7.91 11.62
N GLN A 35 -50.19 8.35 12.29
CA GLN A 35 -50.20 9.56 13.11
C GLN A 35 -49.10 9.56 14.19
N LYS A 36 -48.84 8.42 14.85
CA LYS A 36 -47.82 8.35 15.90
C LYS A 36 -46.42 8.67 15.38
N THR A 37 -46.14 8.29 14.14
CA THR A 37 -44.87 8.58 13.47
C THR A 37 -44.74 10.07 13.16
N LEU A 38 -45.83 10.70 12.73
CA LEU A 38 -45.88 12.14 12.50
C LEU A 38 -45.67 12.94 13.79
N ASP A 39 -46.30 12.51 14.89
CA ASP A 39 -46.12 13.13 16.21
C ASP A 39 -44.64 13.06 16.64
N THR A 40 -44.00 11.90 16.43
CA THR A 40 -42.56 11.73 16.69
C THR A 40 -41.70 12.69 15.84
N ALA A 41 -42.06 12.88 14.57
CA ALA A 41 -41.35 13.80 13.68
C ALA A 41 -41.49 15.27 14.13
N LEU A 42 -42.69 15.66 14.58
CA LEU A 42 -42.95 16.98 15.15
C LEU A 42 -42.14 17.21 16.44
N GLU A 43 -42.05 16.23 17.33
CA GLU A 43 -41.21 16.32 18.54
C GLU A 43 -39.73 16.58 18.20
N LEU A 44 -39.23 16.02 17.10
CA LEU A 44 -37.82 16.16 16.69
C LEU A 44 -37.49 17.55 16.11
N ARG A 45 -38.43 18.19 15.40
CA ARG A 45 -38.16 19.41 14.60
C ARG A 45 -39.02 20.63 14.95
N GLY A 46 -40.07 20.45 15.74
CA GLY A 46 -41.01 21.48 16.16
C GLY A 46 -41.72 22.16 15.00
N ASP A 47 -42.01 23.45 15.16
CA ASP A 47 -42.88 24.26 14.28
C ASP A 47 -42.33 24.47 12.86
N SER A 48 -41.07 24.12 12.61
CA SER A 48 -40.44 24.22 11.29
C SER A 48 -40.79 23.07 10.34
N LEU A 49 -41.62 22.12 10.78
CA LEU A 49 -42.01 20.93 10.03
C LEU A 49 -43.51 20.92 9.78
N THR A 50 -43.90 20.78 8.52
CA THR A 50 -45.29 20.48 8.15
C THR A 50 -45.45 18.97 8.02
N VAL A 51 -46.50 18.41 8.61
CA VAL A 51 -46.82 16.97 8.50
C VAL A 51 -48.19 16.77 7.86
N ILE A 52 -48.32 15.73 7.04
CA ILE A 52 -49.55 15.34 6.37
C ILE A 52 -49.78 13.86 6.59
N GLN A 53 -50.89 13.54 7.25
CA GLN A 53 -51.33 12.16 7.37
C GLN A 53 -52.04 11.72 6.09
N GLY A 54 -51.55 10.64 5.46
CA GLY A 54 -52.19 10.10 4.27
C GLY A 54 -51.38 9.01 3.56
N ASP A 55 -52.04 8.34 2.63
CA ASP A 55 -51.41 7.41 1.70
C ASP A 55 -50.76 8.18 0.55
N ALA A 56 -49.44 8.08 0.42
CA ALA A 56 -48.68 8.78 -0.61
C ALA A 56 -48.94 8.24 -2.03
N THR A 57 -49.53 7.06 -2.18
CA THR A 57 -50.01 6.56 -3.49
C THR A 57 -51.29 7.28 -3.95
N SER A 58 -51.87 8.15 -3.12
CA SER A 58 -52.98 9.02 -3.49
C SER A 58 -52.47 10.34 -4.05
N ARG A 59 -52.78 10.62 -5.32
CA ARG A 59 -52.51 11.91 -5.96
C ARG A 59 -53.04 13.10 -5.16
N LEU A 60 -54.22 12.98 -4.55
CA LEU A 60 -54.82 14.05 -3.73
C LEU A 60 -53.98 14.36 -2.48
N VAL A 61 -53.32 13.35 -1.90
CA VAL A 61 -52.42 13.55 -0.75
C VAL A 61 -51.16 14.27 -1.18
N LEU A 62 -50.59 13.90 -2.34
CA LEU A 62 -49.42 14.56 -2.92
C LEU A 62 -49.73 16.03 -3.30
N GLU A 63 -50.89 16.31 -3.89
CA GLU A 63 -51.35 17.68 -4.19
C GLU A 63 -51.48 18.51 -2.91
N ARG A 64 -52.09 17.96 -1.85
CA ARG A 64 -52.18 18.62 -0.54
C ARG A 64 -50.82 18.89 0.09
N ALA A 65 -49.80 18.08 -0.24
CA ALA A 65 -48.44 18.27 0.22
C ALA A 65 -47.65 19.31 -0.59
N GLY A 66 -48.21 19.85 -1.67
CA GLY A 66 -47.55 20.85 -2.49
C GLY A 66 -46.41 20.28 -3.33
N VAL A 67 -46.45 18.99 -3.72
CA VAL A 67 -45.37 18.37 -4.49
C VAL A 67 -45.08 19.08 -5.82
N ALA A 68 -46.06 19.77 -6.40
CA ALA A 68 -45.90 20.52 -7.65
C ALA A 68 -44.93 21.71 -7.52
N GLU A 69 -44.78 22.27 -6.32
CA GLU A 69 -43.90 23.41 -6.02
C GLU A 69 -42.62 22.98 -5.27
N ALA A 70 -42.46 21.68 -5.00
CA ALA A 70 -41.31 21.17 -4.28
C ALA A 70 -40.06 21.12 -5.16
N ASP A 71 -38.92 21.52 -4.61
CA ASP A 71 -37.62 21.40 -5.28
C ASP A 71 -37.12 19.95 -5.26
N THR A 72 -37.46 19.20 -4.22
CA THR A 72 -37.03 17.81 -4.07
C THR A 72 -38.08 16.98 -3.33
N VAL A 73 -38.33 15.78 -3.84
CA VAL A 73 -39.13 14.75 -3.15
C VAL A 73 -38.26 13.55 -2.82
N LEU A 74 -38.30 13.13 -1.56
CA LEU A 74 -37.56 12.00 -1.00
C LEU A 74 -38.53 10.88 -0.64
N ILE A 75 -38.38 9.71 -1.26
CA ILE A 75 -39.24 8.55 -1.03
C ILE A 75 -38.48 7.54 -0.17
N THR A 76 -38.82 7.49 1.11
CA THR A 76 -38.09 6.72 2.14
C THR A 76 -38.92 5.59 2.77
N THR A 77 -39.97 5.13 2.06
CA THR A 77 -40.78 4.00 2.53
C THR A 77 -40.00 2.67 2.39
N THR A 78 -40.36 1.71 3.23
CA THR A 78 -39.78 0.35 3.21
C THR A 78 -40.51 -0.61 2.28
N THR A 79 -41.49 -0.13 1.50
CA THR A 79 -42.29 -0.96 0.61
C THR A 79 -41.98 -0.59 -0.84
N GLU A 80 -41.32 -1.49 -1.56
CA GLU A 80 -40.86 -1.26 -2.94
C GLU A 80 -42.01 -0.86 -3.87
N ALA A 81 -43.16 -1.55 -3.77
CA ALA A 81 -44.35 -1.23 -4.57
C ALA A 81 -44.86 0.19 -4.34
N VAL A 82 -44.80 0.69 -3.09
CA VAL A 82 -45.19 2.07 -2.77
C VAL A 82 -44.19 3.05 -3.36
N ASN A 83 -42.88 2.76 -3.25
CA ASN A 83 -41.85 3.65 -3.79
C ASN A 83 -41.99 3.83 -5.31
N ILE A 84 -42.20 2.72 -6.03
CA ILE A 84 -42.41 2.73 -7.49
C ILE A 84 -43.70 3.45 -7.85
N GLU A 85 -44.80 3.20 -7.15
CA GLU A 85 -46.08 3.84 -7.48
C GLU A 85 -46.06 5.35 -7.22
N VAL A 86 -45.47 5.79 -6.10
CA VAL A 86 -45.28 7.22 -5.83
C VAL A 86 -44.41 7.85 -6.91
N ALA A 87 -43.28 7.23 -7.26
CA ALA A 87 -42.41 7.70 -8.33
C ALA A 87 -43.15 7.82 -9.67
N ARG A 88 -43.99 6.84 -10.01
CA ARG A 88 -44.80 6.84 -11.23
C ARG A 88 -45.80 7.99 -11.24
N ILE A 89 -46.52 8.21 -10.14
CA ILE A 89 -47.47 9.32 -9.99
C ILE A 89 -46.75 10.66 -10.10
N LEU A 90 -45.58 10.80 -9.46
CA LEU A 90 -44.73 11.99 -9.59
C LEU A 90 -44.36 12.21 -11.05
N HIS A 91 -43.81 11.21 -11.73
CA HIS A 91 -43.40 11.30 -13.13
C HIS A 91 -44.54 11.67 -14.09
N GLU A 92 -45.73 11.07 -13.93
CA GLU A 92 -46.86 11.27 -14.84
C GLU A 92 -47.65 12.56 -14.61
N HIS A 93 -47.67 13.07 -13.38
CA HIS A 93 -48.58 14.15 -12.99
C HIS A 93 -47.89 15.39 -12.42
N PHE A 94 -46.61 15.30 -12.05
CA PHE A 94 -45.87 16.37 -11.40
C PHE A 94 -44.51 16.58 -12.05
N GLN A 95 -44.09 17.83 -12.23
CA GLN A 95 -42.77 18.15 -12.80
C GLN A 95 -41.79 18.48 -11.67
N VAL A 96 -41.61 17.54 -10.74
CA VAL A 96 -40.68 17.73 -9.61
C VAL A 96 -39.24 17.77 -10.15
N PRO A 97 -38.45 18.82 -9.87
CA PRO A 97 -37.10 18.95 -10.42
C PRO A 97 -36.17 17.81 -10.03
N ARG A 98 -36.36 17.24 -8.84
CA ARG A 98 -35.54 16.15 -8.33
C ARG A 98 -36.34 15.18 -7.47
N VAL A 99 -36.26 13.89 -7.78
CA VAL A 99 -36.85 12.83 -6.97
C VAL A 99 -35.75 11.85 -6.58
N VAL A 100 -35.63 11.57 -5.29
CA VAL A 100 -34.70 10.57 -4.76
C VAL A 100 -35.49 9.51 -4.02
N SER A 101 -35.20 8.22 -4.26
CA SER A 101 -35.90 7.11 -3.62
C SER A 101 -34.94 6.11 -3.01
N ILE A 102 -35.41 5.44 -1.97
CA ILE A 102 -34.79 4.25 -1.44
C ILE A 102 -35.10 3.04 -2.34
N GLY A 103 -34.06 2.33 -2.75
CA GLY A 103 -34.12 1.09 -3.53
C GLY A 103 -33.93 -0.15 -2.66
N ILE A 104 -34.75 -1.18 -2.91
CA ILE A 104 -34.77 -2.42 -2.12
C ILE A 104 -34.20 -3.58 -2.94
N THR A 105 -34.82 -3.93 -4.07
CA THR A 105 -34.32 -4.96 -4.99
C THR A 105 -33.71 -4.34 -6.23
N GLN A 106 -32.84 -5.09 -6.92
CA GLN A 106 -32.23 -4.64 -8.17
C GLN A 106 -33.27 -4.30 -9.24
N LYS A 107 -34.31 -5.12 -9.38
CA LYS A 107 -35.39 -4.89 -10.33
C LYS A 107 -36.19 -3.62 -10.00
N GLY A 108 -36.47 -3.38 -8.72
CA GLY A 108 -37.17 -2.16 -8.30
C GLY A 108 -36.32 -0.90 -8.51
N ILE A 109 -35.01 -0.99 -8.30
CA ILE A 109 -34.06 0.09 -8.61
C ILE A 109 -34.12 0.44 -10.10
N GLU A 110 -34.00 -0.54 -10.98
CA GLU A 110 -34.08 -0.32 -12.43
C GLU A 110 -35.41 0.32 -12.86
N GLN A 111 -36.52 -0.06 -12.22
CA GLN A 111 -37.83 0.54 -12.47
C GLN A 111 -37.90 2.00 -12.01
N LEU A 112 -37.37 2.32 -10.82
CA LEU A 112 -37.31 3.68 -10.31
C LEU A 112 -36.42 4.58 -11.20
N GLU A 113 -35.23 4.10 -11.56
CA GLU A 113 -34.31 4.81 -12.47
C GLU A 113 -34.94 5.08 -13.83
N SER A 114 -35.76 4.14 -14.35
CA SER A 114 -36.48 4.33 -15.62
C SER A 114 -37.51 5.46 -15.59
N LEU A 115 -37.96 5.85 -14.39
CA LEU A 115 -38.87 6.99 -14.16
C LEU A 115 -38.10 8.30 -13.90
N GLY A 116 -36.77 8.31 -14.03
CA GLY A 116 -35.93 9.48 -13.79
C GLY A 116 -35.67 9.75 -12.30
N VAL A 117 -35.84 8.75 -11.43
CA VAL A 117 -35.59 8.87 -9.99
C VAL A 117 -34.13 8.53 -9.69
N GLU A 118 -33.47 9.34 -8.85
CA GLU A 118 -32.17 8.98 -8.27
C GLU A 118 -32.37 7.95 -7.16
N VAL A 119 -31.63 6.84 -7.17
CA VAL A 119 -31.91 5.71 -6.26
C VAL A 119 -30.73 5.37 -5.37
N GLU A 120 -30.99 5.26 -4.06
CA GLU A 120 -30.03 4.79 -3.06
C GLU A 120 -30.41 3.40 -2.54
N SER A 121 -29.53 2.42 -2.72
CA SER A 121 -29.76 1.03 -2.31
C SER A 121 -29.51 0.84 -0.81
N ILE A 122 -30.52 0.40 -0.05
CA ILE A 122 -30.39 0.20 1.41
C ILE A 122 -29.31 -0.82 1.77
N PHE A 123 -29.17 -1.88 0.98
CA PHE A 123 -28.23 -2.96 1.26
C PHE A 123 -26.80 -2.52 0.95
N THR A 124 -26.61 -1.78 -0.15
CA THR A 124 -25.30 -1.26 -0.55
C THR A 124 -24.78 -0.24 0.47
N VAL A 125 -25.64 0.69 0.90
CA VAL A 125 -25.29 1.68 1.94
C VAL A 125 -24.95 0.98 3.27
N SER A 126 -25.75 -0.02 3.66
CA SER A 126 -25.51 -0.77 4.92
C SER A 126 -24.22 -1.59 4.88
N ALA A 127 -23.98 -2.33 3.79
CA ALA A 127 -22.76 -3.12 3.61
C ALA A 127 -21.51 -2.22 3.59
N THR A 128 -21.60 -1.06 2.93
CA THR A 128 -20.53 -0.05 2.92
C THR A 128 -20.26 0.49 4.33
N GLY A 129 -21.30 0.82 5.08
CA GLY A 129 -21.18 1.28 6.47
C GLY A 129 -20.54 0.24 7.39
N LEU A 130 -20.88 -1.05 7.22
CA LEU A 130 -20.28 -2.15 7.97
C LEU A 130 -18.81 -2.36 7.61
N ARG A 131 -18.48 -2.40 6.32
CA ARG A 131 -17.09 -2.48 5.83
C ARG A 131 -16.24 -1.37 6.43
N ASN A 132 -16.73 -0.12 6.38
CA ASN A 132 -16.02 1.04 6.92
C ASN A 132 -15.78 0.96 8.43
N ARG A 133 -16.67 0.31 9.19
CA ARG A 133 -16.47 0.07 10.62
C ARG A 133 -15.51 -1.09 10.88
N MET A 134 -15.42 -2.07 10.00
CA MET A 134 -14.46 -3.17 10.14
C MET A 134 -13.02 -2.70 9.88
N GLU A 135 -12.82 -1.83 8.89
CA GLU A 135 -11.51 -1.27 8.48
C GLU A 135 -11.07 -0.09 9.38
N HIS A 136 -10.91 -0.34 10.69
CA HIS A 136 -10.77 0.57 11.84
C HIS A 136 -9.80 1.78 11.80
N LYS A 137 -9.16 2.13 10.68
CA LYS A 137 -8.21 3.26 10.59
C LYS A 137 -8.37 4.17 9.37
N THR A 138 -9.36 3.92 8.52
CA THR A 138 -9.68 4.78 7.36
C THR A 138 -11.17 5.08 7.34
N LYS A 139 -11.54 6.36 7.52
CA LYS A 139 -12.88 6.81 7.16
C LYS A 139 -12.90 7.05 5.65
N ALA A 140 -13.09 5.97 4.89
CA ALA A 140 -13.43 6.12 3.47
C ALA A 140 -14.80 6.79 3.38
N VAL A 141 -14.83 8.09 3.09
CA VAL A 141 -16.06 8.79 2.71
C VAL A 141 -16.36 8.38 1.26
N HIS A 142 -17.16 7.33 1.07
CA HIS A 142 -17.75 7.08 -0.24
C HIS A 142 -18.88 8.08 -0.48
N GLY A 143 -18.90 8.69 -1.67
CA GLY A 143 -20.01 9.52 -2.14
C GLY A 143 -19.66 10.91 -2.68
N ILE A 144 -18.40 11.36 -2.62
CA ILE A 144 -17.97 12.58 -3.32
C ILE A 144 -17.17 12.17 -4.56
N GLY A 145 -17.86 11.97 -5.69
CA GLY A 145 -17.28 11.64 -6.99
C GLY A 145 -18.05 10.55 -7.75
N LEU A 146 -18.55 10.89 -8.94
CA LEU A 146 -19.37 10.07 -9.85
C LEU A 146 -18.58 8.92 -10.51
N GLY A 147 -17.91 8.06 -9.74
CA GLY A 147 -17.06 7.00 -10.29
C GLY A 147 -15.82 7.50 -11.07
N LYS A 148 -15.51 8.80 -10.94
CA LYS A 148 -14.28 9.45 -11.42
C LYS A 148 -13.66 10.22 -10.24
N GLY A 149 -12.66 9.61 -9.61
CA GLY A 149 -11.99 10.14 -8.42
C GLY A 149 -12.69 9.72 -7.13
N GLU A 150 -11.93 9.10 -6.22
CA GLU A 150 -12.29 8.89 -4.82
C GLU A 150 -11.66 9.98 -3.94
N ILE A 151 -12.24 10.24 -2.77
CA ILE A 151 -11.68 11.11 -1.73
C ILE A 151 -11.58 10.30 -0.45
N LEU A 152 -10.39 10.26 0.15
CA LEU A 152 -10.14 9.57 1.42
C LEU A 152 -9.54 10.54 2.44
N GLU A 153 -10.00 10.47 3.69
CA GLU A 153 -9.31 11.09 4.82
C GLU A 153 -8.43 10.04 5.50
N VAL A 154 -7.17 10.38 5.70
CA VAL A 154 -6.20 9.50 6.33
C VAL A 154 -5.32 10.26 7.31
N GLU A 155 -5.06 9.68 8.47
CA GLU A 155 -4.16 10.26 9.46
C GLU A 155 -2.73 9.81 9.17
N VAL A 156 -1.80 10.76 9.07
CA VAL A 156 -0.37 10.50 8.82
C VAL A 156 0.24 9.84 10.05
N HIS A 157 0.67 8.60 9.90
CA HIS A 157 1.37 7.88 10.95
C HIS A 157 2.72 8.53 11.26
N PRO A 158 3.20 8.54 12.52
CA PRO A 158 4.51 9.07 12.88
C PRO A 158 5.69 8.49 12.12
N HIS A 159 5.54 7.25 11.63
CA HIS A 159 6.55 6.53 10.86
C HIS A 159 6.10 6.29 9.41
N SER A 160 5.23 7.16 8.87
CA SER A 160 4.84 7.10 7.47
C SER A 160 6.04 7.37 6.55
N ARG A 161 6.17 6.60 5.46
CA ARG A 161 7.19 6.80 4.40
C ARG A 161 7.03 8.15 3.66
N LEU A 162 5.85 8.78 3.78
CA LEU A 162 5.52 10.08 3.20
C LEU A 162 5.62 11.24 4.21
N ALA A 163 5.82 10.96 5.50
CA ALA A 163 6.03 11.99 6.51
C ALA A 163 7.39 12.69 6.30
N ASN A 164 7.46 13.96 6.71
CA ASN A 164 8.66 14.79 6.70
C ASN A 164 9.28 15.05 5.33
N LYS A 165 8.55 14.77 4.24
CA LYS A 165 8.94 15.08 2.86
C LYS A 165 8.05 16.18 2.27
N PRO A 166 8.58 17.12 1.47
CA PRO A 166 7.77 18.05 0.70
C PRO A 166 6.90 17.31 -0.32
N LEU A 167 5.65 17.73 -0.51
CA LEU A 167 4.73 17.09 -1.46
C LEU A 167 5.26 17.11 -2.91
N ALA A 168 6.00 18.13 -3.31
CA ALA A 168 6.62 18.21 -4.63
C ALA A 168 7.63 17.09 -4.90
N ALA A 169 8.31 16.59 -3.86
CA ALA A 169 9.26 15.49 -3.99
C ALA A 169 8.57 14.15 -4.25
N LEU A 170 7.28 14.02 -3.92
CA LEU A 170 6.53 12.77 -4.05
C LEU A 170 6.02 12.48 -5.47
N HIS A 171 6.07 13.46 -6.38
CA HIS A 171 5.64 13.33 -7.79
C HIS A 171 4.33 12.54 -7.99
N PRO A 172 3.22 12.93 -7.31
CA PRO A 172 2.03 12.10 -7.25
C PRO A 172 1.38 11.91 -8.64
N LYS A 173 1.22 10.66 -9.07
CA LYS A 173 0.56 10.30 -10.34
C LYS A 173 -0.85 9.79 -10.08
N SER A 174 -1.86 10.45 -10.66
CA SER A 174 -3.27 10.08 -10.53
C SER A 174 -3.84 10.17 -9.09
N TRP A 175 -3.16 10.91 -8.21
CA TRP A 175 -3.66 11.29 -6.90
C TRP A 175 -3.12 12.67 -6.49
N HIS A 176 -3.76 13.33 -5.53
CA HIS A 176 -3.36 14.63 -4.99
C HIS A 176 -3.73 14.71 -3.50
N VAL A 177 -2.96 15.47 -2.72
CA VAL A 177 -3.40 15.92 -1.38
C VAL A 177 -4.21 17.20 -1.58
N GLY A 178 -5.49 17.16 -1.22
CA GLY A 178 -6.38 18.32 -1.33
C GLY A 178 -6.36 19.21 -0.10
N ILE A 179 -6.35 18.63 1.10
CA ILE A 179 -6.43 19.35 2.37
C ILE A 179 -5.53 18.67 3.40
N VAL A 180 -4.88 19.47 4.23
CA VAL A 180 -4.19 19.01 5.45
C VAL A 180 -4.86 19.66 6.65
N TYR A 181 -5.39 18.87 7.57
CA TYR A 181 -5.81 19.32 8.89
C TYR A 181 -4.66 19.14 9.87
N ARG A 182 -4.21 20.25 10.46
CA ARG A 182 -3.11 20.28 11.43
C ARG A 182 -3.51 21.11 12.63
N GLU A 183 -3.47 20.51 13.81
CA GLU A 183 -3.76 21.20 15.08
C GLU A 183 -5.10 21.96 15.08
N GLY A 184 -6.11 21.41 14.40
CA GLY A 184 -7.43 22.01 14.27
C GLY A 184 -7.57 23.08 13.16
N ASN A 185 -6.50 23.40 12.44
CA ASN A 185 -6.51 24.33 11.31
C ASN A 185 -6.56 23.60 9.97
N ILE A 186 -7.19 24.24 8.98
CA ILE A 186 -7.20 23.80 7.59
C ILE A 186 -6.03 24.45 6.87
N LEU A 187 -5.23 23.64 6.19
CA LEU A 187 -4.09 24.07 5.39
C LEU A 187 -4.28 23.55 3.96
N ILE A 188 -4.25 24.46 2.99
CA ILE A 188 -4.29 24.11 1.56
C ILE A 188 -2.85 23.81 1.13
N PRO A 189 -2.51 22.55 0.81
CA PRO A 189 -1.15 22.16 0.54
C PRO A 189 -0.64 22.67 -0.82
N GLY A 190 0.57 23.25 -0.81
CA GLY A 190 1.39 23.51 -1.98
C GLY A 190 2.51 22.48 -2.15
N GLY A 191 3.34 22.60 -3.19
CA GLY A 191 4.45 21.67 -3.44
C GLY A 191 5.51 21.66 -2.32
N ASP A 192 5.69 22.77 -1.63
CA ASP A 192 6.59 22.94 -0.48
C ASP A 192 6.01 22.42 0.85
N THR A 193 4.73 22.06 0.87
CA THR A 193 4.07 21.59 2.09
C THR A 193 4.67 20.26 2.53
N ILE A 194 5.10 20.20 3.79
CA ILE A 194 5.65 18.99 4.41
C ILE A 194 4.57 18.35 5.28
N LEU A 195 4.24 17.08 4.99
CA LEU A 195 3.32 16.29 5.83
C LEU A 195 3.99 15.95 7.16
N ARG A 196 3.27 16.15 8.26
CA ARG A 196 3.74 15.87 9.61
C ARG A 196 2.95 14.70 10.21
N PRO A 197 3.58 13.91 11.11
CA PRO A 197 2.87 12.99 11.97
C PRO A 197 1.60 13.61 12.58
N LYS A 198 0.51 12.85 12.60
CA LYS A 198 -0.83 13.23 13.11
C LYS A 198 -1.58 14.28 12.29
N ASP A 199 -1.04 14.75 11.18
CA ASP A 199 -1.86 15.47 10.20
C ASP A 199 -2.99 14.55 9.74
N LYS A 200 -4.18 15.10 9.54
CA LYS A 200 -5.22 14.39 8.78
C LYS A 200 -5.22 14.95 7.38
N VAL A 201 -4.88 14.12 6.41
CA VAL A 201 -4.77 14.51 5.01
C VAL A 201 -5.95 13.97 4.23
N VAL A 202 -6.55 14.84 3.43
CA VAL A 202 -7.58 14.47 2.47
C VAL A 202 -6.87 14.24 1.14
N ILE A 203 -6.87 13.00 0.67
CA ILE A 203 -6.29 12.60 -0.61
C ILE A 203 -7.41 12.31 -1.60
N LEU A 204 -7.17 12.66 -2.87
CA LEU A 204 -8.12 12.50 -3.96
C LEU A 204 -7.45 11.95 -5.22
N GLY A 205 -8.11 11.04 -5.95
CA GLY A 205 -7.45 10.33 -7.05
C GLY A 205 -8.11 9.02 -7.46
N ASP A 206 -7.38 8.21 -8.23
CA ASP A 206 -7.82 6.88 -8.63
C ASP A 206 -7.97 5.95 -7.41
N PRO A 207 -9.11 5.25 -7.23
CA PRO A 207 -9.37 4.35 -6.10
C PRO A 207 -8.24 3.34 -5.81
N LYS A 208 -7.63 2.77 -6.86
CA LYS A 208 -6.55 1.77 -6.70
C LYS A 208 -5.29 2.42 -6.16
N VAL A 209 -4.97 3.62 -6.64
CA VAL A 209 -3.80 4.39 -6.22
C VAL A 209 -3.98 4.91 -4.78
N LEU A 210 -5.17 5.39 -4.45
CA LEU A 210 -5.46 5.92 -3.12
C LEU A 210 -5.34 4.86 -2.02
N ARG A 211 -5.66 3.59 -2.30
CA ARG A 211 -5.39 2.48 -1.36
C ARG A 211 -3.90 2.37 -1.03
N THR A 212 -3.04 2.32 -2.05
CA THR A 212 -1.58 2.25 -1.87
C THR A 212 -1.04 3.46 -1.11
N VAL A 213 -1.48 4.67 -1.48
CA VAL A 213 -1.07 5.91 -0.79
C VAL A 213 -1.52 5.93 0.67
N THR A 214 -2.72 5.42 0.95
CA THR A 214 -3.23 5.26 2.32
C THR A 214 -2.35 4.32 3.14
N ASP A 215 -1.90 3.20 2.59
CA ASP A 215 -1.04 2.25 3.29
C ASP A 215 0.32 2.90 3.65
N LEU A 216 0.90 3.66 2.70
CA LEU A 216 2.11 4.46 2.93
C LEU A 216 1.93 5.54 4.01
N LEU A 217 0.72 6.10 4.13
CA LEU A 217 0.38 7.12 5.13
C LEU A 217 0.04 6.53 6.51
N THR A 218 -0.54 5.34 6.58
CA THR A 218 -1.08 4.75 7.83
C THR A 218 -0.18 3.73 8.52
N PHE A 219 0.98 3.41 7.94
CA PHE A 219 1.85 2.33 8.44
C PHE A 219 1.05 1.03 8.59
N ARG A 220 0.54 0.52 7.46
CA ARG A 220 0.07 -0.86 7.34
C ARG A 220 1.19 -1.65 6.68
N PHE A 221 1.67 -2.68 7.37
CA PHE A 221 2.69 -3.60 6.88
C PHE A 221 2.41 -4.01 5.44
N THR A 222 3.20 -3.50 4.50
CA THR A 222 3.34 -4.15 3.21
C THR A 222 4.02 -5.49 3.48
N LEU A 223 3.38 -6.59 3.09
CA LEU A 223 4.01 -7.90 3.18
C LEU A 223 5.18 -7.89 2.21
N PHE A 224 6.41 -7.73 2.69
CA PHE A 224 7.58 -7.91 1.85
C PHE A 224 7.48 -9.27 1.12
N PRO A 225 7.79 -9.36 -0.19
CA PRO A 225 8.21 -8.30 -1.13
C PRO A 225 7.08 -7.72 -2.01
N LEU A 226 5.80 -7.84 -1.61
CA LEU A 226 4.63 -7.48 -2.44
C LEU A 226 4.52 -6.00 -2.81
N GLU A 227 5.20 -5.12 -2.07
CA GLU A 227 5.29 -3.71 -2.42
C GLU A 227 5.98 -3.49 -3.78
N TYR A 228 6.99 -4.32 -4.10
CA TYR A 228 7.73 -4.27 -5.35
C TYR A 228 6.98 -4.99 -6.49
N GLY A 229 6.40 -6.15 -6.20
CA GLY A 229 5.72 -6.97 -7.21
C GLY A 229 5.28 -8.32 -6.66
N ASP A 230 4.79 -9.21 -7.50
CA ASP A 230 4.31 -10.55 -7.11
C ASP A 230 5.12 -11.70 -7.75
N THR A 231 6.18 -11.38 -8.49
CA THR A 231 7.00 -12.33 -9.25
C THR A 231 8.43 -12.41 -8.70
N LEU A 232 8.86 -13.63 -8.34
CA LEU A 232 10.28 -13.95 -8.13
C LEU A 232 10.96 -14.13 -9.47
N VAL A 233 12.14 -13.55 -9.66
CA VAL A 233 12.97 -13.78 -10.85
C VAL A 233 14.30 -14.38 -10.41
N ALA A 234 14.61 -15.59 -10.83
CA ALA A 234 15.87 -16.27 -10.50
C ALA A 234 16.70 -16.51 -11.77
N LEU A 235 17.97 -16.09 -11.73
CA LEU A 235 18.90 -16.28 -12.83
C LEU A 235 19.90 -17.37 -12.47
N PHE A 236 19.92 -18.43 -13.27
CA PHE A 236 20.81 -19.56 -13.07
C PHE A 236 22.12 -19.36 -13.85
N THR A 237 23.18 -19.98 -13.34
CA THR A 237 24.50 -20.01 -13.97
C THR A 237 24.98 -21.44 -14.13
N ASN A 238 25.89 -21.69 -15.06
CA ASN A 238 26.50 -23.00 -15.23
C ASN A 238 27.27 -23.38 -13.95
N GLY A 239 26.80 -24.39 -13.23
CA GLY A 239 27.38 -24.86 -11.97
C GLY A 239 26.77 -24.22 -10.72
N GLU A 240 26.68 -25.04 -9.65
CA GLU A 240 26.13 -24.72 -8.31
C GLU A 240 24.60 -24.56 -8.21
N GLU A 241 23.86 -25.56 -8.70
CA GLU A 241 22.40 -25.47 -8.82
C GLU A 241 21.62 -25.94 -7.58
N GLU A 242 22.18 -26.83 -6.74
CA GLU A 242 21.37 -27.51 -5.71
C GLU A 242 21.01 -26.60 -4.54
N PHE A 243 22.00 -26.01 -3.85
CA PHE A 243 21.73 -25.05 -2.77
C PHE A 243 20.99 -23.80 -3.26
N PHE A 244 21.24 -23.38 -4.50
CA PHE A 244 20.55 -22.24 -5.09
C PHE A 244 19.06 -22.53 -5.31
N LEU A 245 18.74 -23.71 -5.85
CA LEU A 245 17.36 -24.16 -6.05
C LEU A 245 16.62 -24.33 -4.72
N GLU A 246 17.28 -24.93 -3.72
CA GLU A 246 16.70 -25.10 -2.38
C GLU A 246 16.41 -23.75 -1.71
N GLU A 247 17.31 -22.78 -1.84
CA GLU A 247 17.09 -21.42 -1.30
C GLU A 247 15.93 -20.71 -2.02
N ILE A 248 15.84 -20.82 -3.34
CA ILE A 248 14.69 -20.32 -4.12
C ILE A 248 13.40 -20.97 -3.63
N ALA A 249 13.39 -22.30 -3.46
CA ALA A 249 12.23 -23.04 -2.97
C ALA A 249 11.84 -22.59 -1.55
N TYR A 250 12.82 -22.28 -0.68
CA TYR A 250 12.59 -21.70 0.62
C TYR A 250 11.95 -20.31 0.53
N LEU A 251 12.45 -19.41 -0.32
CA LEU A 251 11.86 -18.07 -0.52
C LEU A 251 10.41 -18.13 -0.97
N LEU A 252 10.10 -19.00 -1.94
CA LEU A 252 8.74 -19.25 -2.41
C LEU A 252 7.85 -19.91 -1.34
N SER A 253 8.44 -20.49 -0.30
CA SER A 253 7.71 -21.08 0.83
C SER A 253 7.30 -20.08 1.90
N VAL A 254 8.12 -19.06 2.12
CA VAL A 254 7.94 -18.11 3.21
C VAL A 254 7.32 -16.80 2.73
N PHE A 255 7.67 -16.35 1.53
CA PHE A 255 7.15 -15.11 0.97
C PHE A 255 5.87 -15.37 0.16
N PRO A 256 4.88 -14.46 0.21
CA PRO A 256 3.59 -14.61 -0.44
C PRO A 256 3.65 -14.33 -1.97
N LEU A 257 4.65 -14.89 -2.64
CA LEU A 257 4.92 -14.74 -4.07
C LEU A 257 3.98 -15.65 -4.87
N LYS A 258 3.33 -15.10 -5.89
CA LYS A 258 2.36 -15.83 -6.71
C LYS A 258 2.96 -16.37 -7.99
N ASN A 259 4.05 -15.78 -8.45
CA ASN A 259 4.67 -16.13 -9.72
C ASN A 259 6.17 -16.32 -9.57
N ALA A 260 6.73 -17.17 -10.43
CA ALA A 260 8.17 -17.35 -10.55
C ALA A 260 8.60 -17.33 -12.02
N MET A 261 9.74 -16.70 -12.28
CA MET A 261 10.41 -16.69 -13.57
C MET A 261 11.84 -17.19 -13.40
N PHE A 262 12.17 -18.27 -14.09
CA PHE A 262 13.49 -18.89 -14.05
C PHE A 262 14.19 -18.69 -15.38
N LEU A 263 15.33 -18.01 -15.33
CA LEU A 263 16.18 -17.80 -16.50
C LEU A 263 17.35 -18.76 -16.46
N LEU A 264 17.42 -19.66 -17.44
CA LEU A 264 18.37 -20.74 -17.48
C LEU A 264 19.45 -20.52 -18.55
N PRO A 265 20.69 -20.95 -18.33
CA PRO A 265 21.64 -21.08 -19.42
C PRO A 265 21.12 -22.02 -20.52
N PRO A 266 21.59 -21.89 -21.78
CA PRO A 266 21.30 -22.86 -22.83
C PRO A 266 21.65 -24.29 -22.40
N ASP A 267 20.93 -25.27 -22.96
CA ASP A 267 21.15 -26.71 -22.71
C ASP A 267 20.90 -27.16 -21.24
N SER A 268 19.99 -26.49 -20.53
CA SER A 268 19.64 -26.78 -19.12
C SER A 268 18.36 -27.62 -18.93
N ASP A 269 18.08 -28.57 -19.82
CA ASP A 269 16.81 -29.32 -19.85
C ASP A 269 16.48 -30.04 -18.53
N ALA A 270 17.48 -30.68 -17.91
CA ALA A 270 17.30 -31.41 -16.65
C ALA A 270 16.92 -30.48 -15.49
N LEU A 271 17.50 -29.27 -15.45
CA LEU A 271 17.17 -28.26 -14.46
C LEU A 271 15.77 -27.68 -14.71
N ALA A 272 15.41 -27.45 -15.98
CA ALA A 272 14.08 -27.01 -16.35
C ALA A 272 13.00 -28.01 -15.89
N GLU A 273 13.24 -29.31 -16.03
CA GLU A 273 12.32 -30.36 -15.55
C GLU A 273 12.17 -30.32 -14.02
N ARG A 274 13.28 -30.19 -13.28
CA ARG A 274 13.25 -30.04 -11.81
C ARG A 274 12.46 -28.81 -11.36
N LEU A 275 12.59 -27.69 -12.08
CA LEU A 275 11.86 -26.46 -11.78
C LEU A 275 10.35 -26.59 -12.04
N ARG A 276 9.93 -27.33 -13.07
CA ARG A 276 8.50 -27.60 -13.31
C ARG A 276 7.88 -28.40 -12.16
N ASN A 277 8.62 -29.33 -11.56
CA ASN A 277 8.14 -30.08 -10.39
C ASN A 277 7.93 -29.20 -9.14
N LEU A 278 8.56 -28.01 -9.06
CA LEU A 278 8.26 -27.04 -8.01
C LEU A 278 6.87 -26.40 -8.18
N GLU A 279 6.34 -26.32 -9.39
CA GLU A 279 4.98 -25.82 -9.65
C GLU A 279 3.93 -26.73 -9.01
N GLU A 280 4.08 -28.04 -9.21
CA GLU A 280 3.09 -29.05 -8.78
C GLU A 280 2.98 -29.16 -7.25
N THR A 281 4.02 -28.74 -6.53
CA THR A 281 4.11 -28.85 -5.07
C THR A 281 3.78 -27.54 -4.34
N ARG A 282 3.49 -26.46 -5.06
CA ARG A 282 3.34 -25.10 -4.50
C ARG A 282 2.09 -24.41 -5.03
N THR A 283 1.56 -23.45 -4.27
CA THR A 283 0.48 -22.53 -4.68
C THR A 283 0.98 -21.41 -5.61
N LEU A 284 1.81 -21.72 -6.60
CA LEU A 284 2.15 -20.76 -7.65
C LEU A 284 0.96 -20.63 -8.60
N GLN A 285 0.67 -19.40 -9.03
CA GLN A 285 -0.33 -19.10 -10.05
C GLN A 285 0.25 -19.10 -11.47
N GLY A 286 1.57 -18.96 -11.58
CA GLY A 286 2.27 -19.04 -12.85
C GLY A 286 3.77 -19.22 -12.68
N LEU A 287 4.33 -20.16 -13.44
CA LEU A 287 5.75 -20.44 -13.52
C LEU A 287 6.22 -20.31 -14.98
N HIS A 288 7.24 -19.50 -15.20
CA HIS A 288 7.82 -19.27 -16.53
C HIS A 288 9.29 -19.66 -16.51
N ILE A 289 9.70 -20.47 -17.50
CA ILE A 289 11.09 -20.87 -17.69
C ILE A 289 11.51 -20.38 -19.07
N GLU A 290 12.56 -19.59 -19.13
CA GLU A 290 13.11 -19.01 -20.36
C GLU A 290 14.62 -19.24 -20.39
N GLU A 291 15.17 -19.45 -21.57
CA GLU A 291 16.62 -19.45 -21.75
C GLU A 291 17.16 -18.02 -21.71
N ILE A 292 18.33 -17.80 -21.09
CA ILE A 292 19.03 -16.52 -21.08
C ILE A 292 19.52 -16.26 -22.52
N PRO A 293 18.95 -15.27 -23.23
CA PRO A 293 19.37 -14.94 -24.59
C PRO A 293 20.79 -14.40 -24.62
N ALA A 294 21.44 -14.54 -25.76
CA ALA A 294 22.74 -13.90 -26.02
C ALA A 294 22.59 -12.37 -26.01
N GLY A 295 23.04 -11.69 -24.95
CA GLY A 295 22.98 -10.23 -24.84
C GLY A 295 23.15 -9.68 -23.42
N PRO A 296 22.98 -8.36 -23.22
CA PRO A 296 23.01 -7.74 -21.91
C PRO A 296 21.84 -8.20 -21.04
N VAL A 297 22.14 -8.90 -19.94
CA VAL A 297 21.12 -9.53 -19.07
C VAL A 297 20.03 -8.58 -18.58
N ILE A 298 20.37 -7.32 -18.27
CA ILE A 298 19.38 -6.32 -17.81
C ILE A 298 18.36 -5.99 -18.91
N GLU A 299 18.80 -5.86 -20.16
CA GLU A 299 17.92 -5.56 -21.29
C GLU A 299 17.01 -6.74 -21.60
N THR A 300 17.58 -7.95 -21.60
CA THR A 300 16.83 -9.20 -21.66
C THR A 300 15.73 -9.26 -20.61
N LEU A 301 16.09 -9.06 -19.34
CA LEU A 301 15.15 -9.13 -18.23
C LEU A 301 14.00 -8.12 -18.40
N ARG A 302 14.28 -6.91 -18.92
CA ARG A 302 13.23 -5.90 -19.19
C ARG A 302 12.28 -6.35 -20.29
N VAL A 303 12.79 -6.93 -21.38
CA VAL A 303 11.96 -7.43 -22.49
C VAL A 303 11.05 -8.54 -22.00
N ILE A 304 11.58 -9.51 -21.24
CA ILE A 304 10.81 -10.63 -20.70
C ILE A 304 9.78 -10.12 -19.68
N GLN A 305 10.15 -9.18 -18.81
CA GLN A 305 9.21 -8.59 -17.87
C GLN A 305 8.04 -7.88 -18.60
N GLN A 306 8.34 -7.11 -19.65
CA GLN A 306 7.34 -6.41 -20.43
C GLN A 306 6.38 -7.37 -21.14
N SER A 307 6.88 -8.48 -21.68
CA SER A 307 6.02 -9.48 -22.34
C SER A 307 5.08 -10.18 -21.35
N LEU A 308 5.55 -10.44 -20.13
CA LEU A 308 4.74 -11.07 -19.07
C LEU A 308 3.70 -10.11 -18.45
N GLY A 309 3.92 -8.79 -18.55
CA GLY A 309 3.03 -7.78 -17.95
C GLY A 309 3.00 -7.84 -16.42
N ARG A 310 4.10 -8.28 -15.77
CA ARG A 310 4.19 -8.47 -14.32
C ARG A 310 5.25 -7.55 -13.68
N ARG A 311 5.06 -7.25 -12.39
CA ARG A 311 6.06 -6.52 -11.60
C ARG A 311 6.98 -7.50 -10.87
N VAL A 312 8.28 -7.24 -10.94
CA VAL A 312 9.29 -8.04 -10.26
C VAL A 312 9.28 -7.70 -8.77
N ALA A 313 9.09 -8.71 -7.94
CA ALA A 313 9.10 -8.57 -6.49
C ALA A 313 10.53 -8.63 -5.93
N ILE A 314 11.31 -9.60 -6.42
CA ILE A 314 12.66 -9.87 -5.97
C ILE A 314 13.44 -10.57 -7.10
N ILE A 315 14.70 -10.19 -7.28
CA ILE A 315 15.63 -10.88 -8.17
C ILE A 315 16.60 -11.71 -7.34
N VAL A 316 16.79 -12.97 -7.71
CA VAL A 316 17.63 -13.93 -6.99
C VAL A 316 18.79 -14.36 -7.88
N LEU A 317 20.01 -14.22 -7.38
CA LEU A 317 21.25 -14.51 -8.09
C LEU A 317 22.17 -15.40 -7.24
N PRO A 318 22.92 -16.35 -7.82
CA PRO A 318 23.92 -17.11 -7.08
C PRO A 318 25.07 -16.19 -6.66
N LYS A 319 25.38 -16.15 -5.35
CA LYS A 319 26.33 -15.20 -4.78
C LYS A 319 27.74 -15.39 -5.32
N GLU A 320 28.27 -16.62 -5.33
CA GLU A 320 29.64 -16.89 -5.78
C GLU A 320 29.83 -16.48 -7.25
N ALA A 321 28.95 -16.93 -8.14
CA ALA A 321 29.03 -16.59 -9.56
C ALA A 321 28.88 -15.08 -9.82
N THR A 322 28.07 -14.37 -9.02
CA THR A 322 27.84 -12.93 -9.20
C THR A 322 28.99 -12.07 -8.66
N VAL A 323 29.65 -12.52 -7.59
CA VAL A 323 30.65 -11.75 -6.84
C VAL A 323 32.08 -12.07 -7.25
N ARG A 324 32.41 -13.34 -7.53
CA ARG A 324 33.80 -13.82 -7.69
C ARG A 324 34.26 -13.97 -9.15
N THR A 325 33.36 -14.13 -10.13
CA THR A 325 33.79 -14.59 -11.47
C THR A 325 32.97 -14.05 -12.65
N SER A 326 33.55 -14.16 -13.85
CA SER A 326 33.01 -13.74 -15.15
C SER A 326 31.83 -14.61 -15.61
N TRP A 327 30.69 -13.96 -15.81
CA TRP A 327 29.49 -14.55 -16.43
C TRP A 327 29.77 -14.87 -17.91
N GLY A 328 29.53 -16.12 -18.33
CA GLY A 328 29.43 -16.49 -19.76
C GLY A 328 30.57 -16.03 -20.67
N GLY A 329 31.83 -16.18 -20.26
CA GLY A 329 32.99 -15.83 -21.09
C GLY A 329 33.32 -14.33 -21.18
N LEU A 330 32.54 -13.43 -20.56
CA LEU A 330 32.91 -12.02 -20.42
C LEU A 330 33.67 -11.80 -19.11
N LYS A 331 34.99 -11.63 -19.20
CA LYS A 331 35.82 -11.08 -18.10
C LYS A 331 35.21 -9.75 -17.62
N ASN A 332 34.62 -9.71 -16.43
CA ASN A 332 34.18 -8.45 -15.86
C ASN A 332 34.51 -8.36 -14.37
N PRO A 333 35.43 -7.48 -13.94
CA PRO A 333 35.69 -7.18 -12.54
C PRO A 333 34.58 -6.31 -11.90
N ARG A 334 33.30 -6.49 -12.28
CA ARG A 334 32.22 -5.48 -12.14
C ARG A 334 30.94 -5.96 -11.42
N GLY A 335 31.00 -6.96 -10.54
CA GLY A 335 29.82 -7.44 -9.78
C GLY A 335 29.07 -6.30 -9.05
N LYS A 336 29.80 -5.40 -8.39
CA LYS A 336 29.25 -4.21 -7.72
C LYS A 336 28.43 -3.32 -8.66
N ARG A 337 28.97 -2.99 -9.83
CA ARG A 337 28.32 -2.11 -10.81
C ARG A 337 27.13 -2.80 -11.46
N PHE A 338 27.25 -4.10 -11.74
CA PHE A 338 26.16 -4.90 -12.27
C PHE A 338 24.96 -4.90 -11.32
N LEU A 339 25.17 -5.19 -10.03
CA LEU A 339 24.11 -5.23 -9.03
C LEU A 339 23.44 -3.87 -8.84
N ARG A 340 24.22 -2.78 -8.83
CA ARG A 340 23.65 -1.44 -8.78
C ARG A 340 22.79 -1.14 -10.02
N ASN A 341 23.31 -1.39 -11.22
CA ASN A 341 22.56 -1.18 -12.46
C ASN A 341 21.29 -2.06 -12.51
N LEU A 342 21.34 -3.26 -11.96
CA LEU A 342 20.21 -4.17 -11.87
C LEU A 342 19.15 -3.62 -10.90
N SER A 343 19.56 -3.22 -9.71
CA SER A 343 18.65 -2.60 -8.73
C SER A 343 18.04 -1.30 -9.27
N ASP A 344 18.83 -0.44 -9.91
CA ASP A 344 18.37 0.80 -10.54
C ASP A 344 17.38 0.54 -11.69
N ALA A 345 17.55 -0.57 -12.41
CA ALA A 345 16.72 -0.91 -13.57
C ALA A 345 15.34 -1.45 -13.20
N PHE A 346 15.23 -2.18 -12.08
CA PHE A 346 13.99 -2.87 -11.69
C PHE A 346 13.33 -2.26 -10.45
N GLY A 347 14.06 -1.48 -9.64
CA GLY A 347 13.54 -0.86 -8.42
C GLY A 347 13.11 -1.86 -7.34
N CYS A 348 13.64 -3.09 -7.38
CA CYS A 348 13.28 -4.16 -6.47
C CYS A 348 14.51 -4.72 -5.72
N PRO A 349 14.30 -5.44 -4.60
CA PRO A 349 15.35 -6.15 -3.90
C PRO A 349 16.07 -7.18 -4.77
N VAL A 350 17.36 -7.33 -4.52
CA VAL A 350 18.22 -8.35 -5.12
C VAL A 350 18.78 -9.24 -4.02
N LEU A 351 18.44 -10.52 -4.03
CA LEU A 351 19.01 -11.52 -3.14
C LEU A 351 20.20 -12.21 -3.82
N LEU A 352 21.36 -12.11 -3.19
CA LEU A 352 22.52 -12.94 -3.49
C LEU A 352 22.42 -14.21 -2.63
N ALA A 353 22.02 -15.32 -3.24
CA ALA A 353 21.88 -16.61 -2.59
C ALA A 353 23.26 -17.22 -2.34
N GLY A 354 23.61 -17.36 -1.05
CA GLY A 354 24.85 -17.98 -0.58
C GLY A 354 24.65 -19.40 -0.03
N GLY A 355 23.42 -19.92 -0.06
CA GLY A 355 23.08 -21.23 0.49
C GLY A 355 22.93 -21.26 2.02
N SER A 356 22.84 -20.09 2.67
CA SER A 356 22.70 -20.00 4.13
C SER A 356 21.25 -19.81 4.58
N PHE A 357 20.36 -20.67 4.11
CA PHE A 357 18.97 -20.75 4.52
C PHE A 357 18.76 -21.97 5.47
N PRO A 358 17.69 -22.02 6.28
CA PRO A 358 16.68 -21.00 6.50
C PRO A 358 17.23 -19.77 7.25
N TYR A 359 16.61 -18.60 7.04
CA TYR A 359 17.11 -17.32 7.58
C TYR A 359 16.81 -17.13 9.07
N ALA A 360 17.27 -18.03 9.94
CA ALA A 360 16.96 -18.02 11.37
C ALA A 360 17.61 -16.87 12.15
N ARG A 361 18.80 -16.41 11.71
CA ARG A 361 19.51 -15.27 12.27
C ARG A 361 19.81 -14.25 11.16
N VAL A 362 19.23 -13.07 11.28
CA VAL A 362 19.36 -11.99 10.29
C VAL A 362 20.20 -10.86 10.87
N ALA A 363 21.24 -10.45 10.15
CA ALA A 363 22.11 -9.36 10.53
C ALA A 363 21.84 -8.11 9.68
N VAL A 364 21.82 -6.95 10.35
CA VAL A 364 21.77 -5.63 9.70
C VAL A 364 23.02 -4.85 10.10
N PRO A 365 24.05 -4.76 9.24
CA PRO A 365 25.21 -3.93 9.47
C PRO A 365 24.84 -2.43 9.51
N CYS A 366 25.20 -1.73 10.58
CA CYS A 366 24.92 -0.30 10.76
C CYS A 366 26.12 0.52 10.27
N ILE A 367 26.19 0.75 8.95
CA ILE A 367 27.34 1.41 8.29
C ILE A 367 27.13 2.92 8.18
N ASP A 368 25.92 3.35 7.79
CA ASP A 368 25.51 4.75 7.74
C ASP A 368 24.02 4.89 8.08
N ARG A 369 23.61 6.13 8.38
CA ARG A 369 22.29 6.44 8.92
C ARG A 369 21.15 6.20 7.92
N ASP A 370 21.34 6.62 6.68
CA ASP A 370 20.30 6.60 5.66
C ASP A 370 20.02 5.17 5.19
N SER A 371 21.07 4.35 5.07
CA SER A 371 20.95 2.93 4.69
C SER A 371 20.37 2.06 5.82
N LEU A 372 20.71 2.37 7.07
CA LEU A 372 20.27 1.59 8.23
C LEU A 372 18.74 1.55 8.33
N GLN A 373 18.09 2.71 8.25
CA GLN A 373 16.65 2.79 8.46
C GLN A 373 15.90 1.89 7.47
N HIS A 374 16.26 1.97 6.19
CA HIS A 374 15.59 1.22 5.14
C HIS A 374 15.85 -0.28 5.24
N ALA A 375 17.11 -0.69 5.41
CA ALA A 375 17.47 -2.10 5.61
C ALA A 375 16.78 -2.70 6.83
N LEU A 376 16.68 -1.94 7.94
CA LEU A 376 16.05 -2.40 9.16
C LEU A 376 14.53 -2.47 9.07
N GLU A 377 13.88 -1.48 8.45
CA GLU A 377 12.42 -1.50 8.19
C GLU A 377 12.04 -2.73 7.36
N THR A 378 12.75 -3.00 6.25
CA THR A 378 12.51 -4.22 5.46
C THR A 378 12.75 -5.49 6.27
N THR A 379 13.80 -5.51 7.10
CA THR A 379 14.08 -6.64 8.00
C THR A 379 13.02 -6.79 9.09
N LEU A 380 12.28 -5.76 9.47
CA LEU A 380 11.17 -5.89 10.42
C LEU A 380 9.87 -6.30 9.71
N GLU A 381 9.68 -5.92 8.45
CA GLU A 381 8.51 -6.34 7.66
C GLU A 381 8.56 -7.82 7.27
N MET A 382 9.75 -8.30 6.90
CA MET A 382 10.01 -9.71 6.62
C MET A 382 9.70 -10.61 7.83
N SER A 383 9.71 -10.08 9.07
CA SER A 383 9.43 -10.90 10.27
C SER A 383 7.96 -11.32 10.38
N SER A 384 7.08 -10.75 9.54
CA SER A 384 5.71 -11.21 9.36
C SER A 384 5.61 -12.56 8.63
N ALA A 385 6.60 -12.85 7.77
CA ALA A 385 6.65 -14.01 6.89
C ALA A 385 7.62 -15.09 7.41
N ILE A 386 8.68 -14.68 8.11
CA ILE A 386 9.70 -15.57 8.64
C ILE A 386 9.91 -15.29 10.13
N SER A 387 9.93 -16.33 10.95
CA SER A 387 10.35 -16.22 12.35
C SER A 387 11.87 -16.28 12.44
N TYR A 388 12.51 -15.16 12.83
CA TYR A 388 13.96 -15.08 13.00
C TYR A 388 14.38 -14.09 14.09
N GLN A 389 15.65 -14.16 14.45
CA GLN A 389 16.31 -13.20 15.34
C GLN A 389 17.01 -12.12 14.53
N ILE A 390 16.74 -10.85 14.85
CA ILE A 390 17.39 -9.69 14.22
C ILE A 390 18.54 -9.24 15.10
N GLU A 391 19.72 -9.09 14.52
CA GLU A 391 20.90 -8.54 15.16
C GLU A 391 21.45 -7.34 14.36
N THR A 392 21.52 -6.18 14.99
CA THR A 392 22.16 -4.99 14.41
C THR A 392 23.64 -4.98 14.83
N LEU A 393 24.52 -4.76 13.85
CA LEU A 393 25.96 -4.79 14.04
C LEU A 393 26.52 -3.37 13.90
N PHE A 394 26.85 -2.76 15.03
CA PHE A 394 27.47 -1.45 15.10
C PHE A 394 28.99 -1.61 15.18
N VAL A 395 29.75 -0.97 14.29
CA VAL A 395 31.21 -0.96 14.39
C VAL A 395 31.72 0.43 14.70
N GLY A 396 32.23 0.62 15.91
CA GLY A 396 32.95 1.84 16.29
C GLY A 396 34.42 1.75 15.90
N LEU A 397 34.99 2.86 15.44
CA LEU A 397 36.45 3.02 15.42
C LEU A 397 36.97 3.15 16.86
N SER A 398 38.22 2.74 17.10
CA SER A 398 38.86 2.87 18.42
C SER A 398 38.77 4.32 18.92
N ARG A 399 38.58 4.51 20.24
CA ARG A 399 38.48 5.82 20.92
C ARG A 399 39.64 6.78 20.63
N TYR A 400 40.77 6.27 20.11
CA TYR A 400 41.95 7.06 19.75
C TYR A 400 41.98 7.53 18.29
N ILE A 401 41.02 7.09 17.47
CA ILE A 401 41.00 7.30 16.01
C ILE A 401 39.68 7.96 15.55
N GLY A 402 38.56 7.70 16.23
CA GLY A 402 37.25 8.23 15.85
C GLY A 402 37.05 9.72 16.16
N SER A 403 36.33 10.42 15.29
CA SER A 403 35.90 11.81 15.48
C SER A 403 34.64 11.93 16.36
N GLU A 404 34.38 13.11 16.92
CA GLU A 404 33.13 13.39 17.66
C GLU A 404 31.89 13.22 16.76
N ASP A 405 31.99 13.59 15.49
CA ASP A 405 30.92 13.43 14.49
C ASP A 405 30.57 11.95 14.26
N GLU A 406 31.57 11.07 14.16
CA GLU A 406 31.35 9.62 13.99
C GLU A 406 30.71 8.99 15.24
N ALA A 407 31.09 9.44 16.44
CA ALA A 407 30.47 9.01 17.68
C ALA A 407 29.00 9.44 17.74
N SER A 408 28.70 10.69 17.35
CA SER A 408 27.32 11.20 17.28
C SER A 408 26.48 10.43 16.27
N ALA A 409 27.02 10.10 15.09
CA ALA A 409 26.32 9.32 14.08
C ALA A 409 25.96 7.90 14.57
N LEU A 410 26.85 7.28 15.35
CA LEU A 410 26.59 5.98 15.97
C LEU A 410 25.43 6.02 16.96
N ASP A 411 25.38 7.05 17.81
CA ASP A 411 24.30 7.24 18.78
C ASP A 411 22.96 7.52 18.09
N GLU A 412 22.95 8.29 16.99
CA GLU A 412 21.77 8.48 16.16
C GLU A 412 21.26 7.17 15.56
N MET A 413 22.16 6.35 15.02
CA MET A 413 21.80 5.03 14.48
C MET A 413 21.19 4.12 15.56
N LYS A 414 21.79 4.06 16.76
CA LYS A 414 21.24 3.30 17.89
C LYS A 414 19.85 3.78 18.28
N LYS A 415 19.61 5.10 18.27
CA LYS A 415 18.29 5.68 18.51
C LYS A 415 17.28 5.23 17.46
N THR A 416 17.64 5.26 16.17
CA THR A 416 16.79 4.75 15.08
C THR A 416 16.40 3.29 15.28
N VAL A 417 17.36 2.42 15.66
CA VAL A 417 17.08 1.01 15.96
C VAL A 417 16.09 0.86 17.12
N SER A 418 16.29 1.61 18.20
CA SER A 418 15.37 1.62 19.35
C SER A 418 13.96 2.03 18.92
N ASP A 419 13.82 3.15 18.21
CA ASP A 419 12.54 3.68 17.76
C ASP A 419 11.80 2.66 16.87
N LEU A 420 12.50 2.02 15.91
CA LEU A 420 11.91 1.00 15.04
C LEU A 420 11.53 -0.28 15.81
N SER A 421 12.34 -0.73 16.77
CA SER A 421 11.99 -1.88 17.63
C SER A 421 10.68 -1.67 18.39
N LEU A 422 10.49 -0.47 18.95
CA LEU A 422 9.27 -0.07 19.65
C LEU A 422 8.04 -0.04 18.72
N VAL A 423 8.20 0.48 17.50
CA VAL A 423 7.12 0.60 16.51
C VAL A 423 6.65 -0.75 16.01
N TYR A 424 7.61 -1.60 15.60
CA TYR A 424 7.32 -2.94 15.08
C TYR A 424 7.02 -3.95 16.20
N LYS A 425 7.25 -3.58 17.47
CA LYS A 425 7.12 -4.46 18.66
C LYS A 425 7.94 -5.74 18.53
N THR A 426 9.09 -5.63 17.88
CA THR A 426 10.00 -6.75 17.62
C THR A 426 11.30 -6.51 18.39
N SER A 427 11.77 -7.51 19.11
CA SER A 427 13.05 -7.45 19.81
C SER A 427 14.20 -7.48 18.81
N ILE A 428 15.11 -6.52 18.92
CA ILE A 428 16.33 -6.43 18.11
C ILE A 428 17.53 -6.56 19.03
N ARG A 429 18.44 -7.49 18.74
CA ARG A 429 19.72 -7.60 19.46
C ARG A 429 20.68 -6.58 18.89
N ASN A 430 21.39 -5.85 19.76
CA ASN A 430 22.39 -4.87 19.34
C ASN A 430 23.78 -5.37 19.75
N SER A 431 24.70 -5.46 18.80
CA SER A 431 26.09 -5.84 19.04
C SER A 431 27.01 -4.70 18.66
N GLU A 432 27.81 -4.26 19.63
CA GLU A 432 28.80 -3.20 19.46
C GLU A 432 30.19 -3.81 19.31
N LEU A 433 30.77 -3.64 18.13
CA LEU A 433 32.09 -4.13 17.74
C LEU A 433 33.07 -2.96 17.70
N GLN A 434 34.36 -3.25 17.92
CA GLN A 434 35.43 -2.26 17.85
C GLN A 434 36.58 -2.77 17.00
N GLY A 435 36.95 -2.01 15.96
CA GLY A 435 38.07 -2.40 15.12
C GLY A 435 37.90 -1.97 13.67
N ASN A 436 38.49 -2.74 12.77
CA ASN A 436 38.35 -2.51 11.33
C ASN A 436 36.95 -2.97 10.88
N PRO A 437 36.09 -2.08 10.34
CA PRO A 437 34.70 -2.43 10.02
C PRO A 437 34.52 -3.68 9.16
N ILE A 438 35.33 -3.84 8.11
CA ILE A 438 35.23 -5.00 7.22
C ILE A 438 35.57 -6.29 7.97
N LYS A 439 36.65 -6.28 8.77
CA LYS A 439 37.09 -7.45 9.54
C LYS A 439 36.04 -7.83 10.59
N GLU A 440 35.63 -6.88 11.43
CA GLU A 440 34.70 -7.12 12.53
C GLU A 440 33.33 -7.59 12.02
N LEU A 441 32.80 -6.97 10.96
CA LEU A 441 31.54 -7.41 10.35
C LEU A 441 31.66 -8.81 9.76
N THR A 442 32.74 -9.11 9.03
CA THR A 442 32.92 -10.44 8.42
C THR A 442 33.02 -11.54 9.48
N GLU A 443 33.70 -11.28 10.59
CA GLU A 443 33.81 -12.23 11.72
C GLU A 443 32.46 -12.41 12.43
N ALA A 444 31.73 -11.34 12.69
CA ALA A 444 30.41 -11.41 13.35
C ALA A 444 29.37 -12.16 12.50
N LEU A 445 29.40 -11.99 11.17
CA LEU A 445 28.42 -12.56 10.24
C LEU A 445 28.52 -14.08 10.04
N VAL A 446 29.57 -14.73 10.54
CA VAL A 446 29.73 -16.20 10.48
C VAL A 446 28.57 -16.93 11.20
N GLU A 447 28.01 -16.28 12.22
CA GLU A 447 26.97 -16.82 13.09
C GLU A 447 25.54 -16.55 12.57
N HIS A 448 25.40 -15.93 11.40
CA HIS A 448 24.13 -15.52 10.81
C HIS A 448 23.76 -16.37 9.59
N ASN A 449 22.53 -16.19 9.10
CA ASN A 449 21.99 -16.87 7.92
C ASN A 449 21.65 -15.89 6.78
N LEU A 450 21.34 -14.64 7.12
CA LEU A 450 21.06 -13.60 6.12
C LEU A 450 21.67 -12.27 6.57
N MET A 451 22.30 -11.56 5.64
CA MET A 451 22.64 -10.15 5.82
C MET A 451 21.69 -9.30 4.98
N VAL A 452 21.13 -8.24 5.57
CA VAL A 452 20.32 -7.24 4.84
C VAL A 452 21.11 -5.95 4.75
N ASN A 453 21.25 -5.41 3.54
CA ASN A 453 22.04 -4.22 3.26
C ASN A 453 21.32 -3.35 2.22
N ASP A 454 21.45 -2.03 2.30
CA ASP A 454 20.93 -1.11 1.28
C ASP A 454 22.00 -0.88 0.21
N ILE A 455 21.63 -1.04 -1.06
CA ILE A 455 22.57 -0.88 -2.18
C ILE A 455 22.93 0.59 -2.46
N GLY A 456 22.11 1.53 -2.00
CA GLY A 456 22.35 2.97 -2.05
C GLY A 456 23.53 3.41 -1.20
N SER A 457 23.89 2.65 -0.16
CA SER A 457 25.09 2.89 0.66
C SER A 457 26.41 2.71 -0.10
N TRP A 458 26.38 2.10 -1.29
CA TRP A 458 27.58 1.72 -2.01
C TRP A 458 28.23 2.92 -2.70
N ARG A 459 29.46 3.24 -2.27
CA ARG A 459 30.28 4.34 -2.80
C ARG A 459 30.68 4.10 -4.26
N THR A 460 30.49 5.10 -5.11
CA THR A 460 30.98 5.13 -6.49
C THR A 460 32.25 5.98 -6.60
N GLY A 461 33.40 5.39 -6.32
CA GLY A 461 34.72 6.03 -6.48
C GLY A 461 35.53 5.42 -7.63
N THR A 462 36.50 6.17 -8.16
CA THR A 462 37.58 5.61 -9.00
C THR A 462 38.43 4.62 -8.21
N TRP A 463 39.09 3.67 -8.89
CA TRP A 463 39.90 2.61 -8.25
C TRP A 463 40.97 3.15 -7.26
N LEU A 464 41.50 4.35 -7.52
CA LEU A 464 42.42 5.07 -6.63
C LEU A 464 41.75 5.58 -5.33
N ALA A 465 40.48 5.98 -5.39
CA ALA A 465 39.73 6.47 -4.23
C ALA A 465 39.29 5.30 -3.32
N SER A 466 38.98 4.14 -3.89
CA SER A 466 38.66 2.91 -3.12
C SER A 466 39.84 2.31 -2.37
N LEU A 467 41.07 2.66 -2.74
CA LEU A 467 42.30 2.21 -2.07
C LEU A 467 42.54 2.95 -0.74
N LEU A 468 42.09 4.21 -0.64
CA LEU A 468 42.23 5.05 0.55
C LEU A 468 40.99 5.01 1.46
N GLN A 469 39.81 4.77 0.89
CA GLN A 469 38.55 4.60 1.63
C GLN A 469 37.74 3.44 1.02
N PRO A 470 37.89 2.22 1.56
CA PRO A 470 37.17 1.06 1.04
C PRO A 470 35.67 1.18 1.30
N ASP A 471 34.86 0.67 0.38
CA ASP A 471 33.42 0.54 0.57
C ASP A 471 33.15 -0.63 1.52
N VAL A 472 32.86 -0.33 2.78
CA VAL A 472 32.64 -1.32 3.83
C VAL A 472 31.45 -2.21 3.50
N ALA A 473 30.35 -1.65 2.97
CA ALA A 473 29.15 -2.39 2.63
C ALA A 473 29.46 -3.43 1.55
N TRP A 474 30.02 -3.00 0.42
CA TRP A 474 30.39 -3.89 -0.67
C TRP A 474 31.45 -4.93 -0.28
N GLU A 475 32.49 -4.52 0.45
CA GLU A 475 33.55 -5.45 0.85
C GLU A 475 33.03 -6.51 1.84
N THR A 476 32.07 -6.17 2.69
CA THR A 476 31.41 -7.14 3.59
C THR A 476 30.58 -8.14 2.77
N VAL A 477 29.81 -7.67 1.77
CA VAL A 477 29.09 -8.55 0.83
C VAL A 477 30.05 -9.48 0.11
N ARG A 478 31.18 -8.95 -0.37
CA ARG A 478 32.16 -9.69 -1.19
C ARG A 478 32.91 -10.77 -0.40
N ARG A 479 33.18 -10.53 0.89
CA ARG A 479 34.03 -11.38 1.73
C ARG A 479 33.27 -12.43 2.53
N THR A 480 31.96 -12.28 2.66
CA THR A 480 31.10 -13.23 3.37
C THR A 480 30.51 -14.25 2.39
N PRO A 481 30.44 -15.55 2.74
CA PRO A 481 29.71 -16.54 1.93
C PRO A 481 28.18 -16.46 2.13
N LEU A 482 27.75 -15.75 3.18
CA LEU A 482 26.36 -15.61 3.61
C LEU A 482 25.41 -15.10 2.53
N SER A 483 24.19 -15.63 2.45
CA SER A 483 23.11 -15.04 1.66
C SER A 483 22.91 -13.58 2.04
N THR A 484 22.71 -12.73 1.04
CA THR A 484 22.67 -11.28 1.22
C THR A 484 21.49 -10.68 0.46
N LEU A 485 20.58 -10.04 1.19
CA LEU A 485 19.49 -9.27 0.59
C LEU A 485 19.93 -7.81 0.43
N LEU A 486 19.91 -7.34 -0.82
CA LEU A 486 20.24 -5.97 -1.20
C LEU A 486 18.95 -5.21 -1.49
N ILE A 487 18.67 -4.19 -0.68
CA ILE A 487 17.47 -3.36 -0.79
C ILE A 487 17.76 -2.20 -1.77
N PRO A 488 16.85 -1.89 -2.72
CA PRO A 488 17.02 -0.78 -3.65
C PRO A 488 16.95 0.56 -2.92
N PRO A 489 17.57 1.64 -3.43
CA PRO A 489 17.46 2.95 -2.80
C PRO A 489 16.02 3.51 -2.91
N MET A 490 15.59 4.23 -1.88
CA MET A 490 14.23 4.79 -1.72
C MET A 490 13.74 5.67 -2.88
N GLU A 491 14.64 6.27 -3.66
CA GLU A 491 14.30 7.17 -4.78
C GLU A 491 13.61 6.46 -5.95
N ILE A 492 13.70 5.13 -6.02
CA ILE A 492 13.29 4.33 -7.19
C ILE A 492 11.88 3.72 -7.03
N ILE A 493 11.34 3.72 -5.81
CA ILE A 493 10.04 3.10 -5.48
C ILE A 493 8.85 4.03 -5.83
N ALA A 494 9.12 5.29 -6.22
CA ALA A 494 8.12 6.36 -6.41
C ALA A 494 7.55 6.49 -7.83
#